data_AF-A0A4Q5QWE1-F1
#
_entry.id   AF-A0A4Q5QWE1-F1
#
_cell.length_a   1.000
_cell.length_b   1.000
_cell.length_c   1.000
_cell.angle_alpha   90.00
_cell.angle_beta   90.00
_cell.angle_gamma   90.00
#
_symmetry.space_group_name_H-M   'P 1'
#
loop_
_entity.id
_entity.type
_entity.pdbx_description
1 polymer ?
#
loop_
_entity_poly.entity_id
_entity_poly.type
_entity_poly.pdbx_seq_one_letter_code
_entity_poly.pdbx_strand_id
1 'polypeptide(L)'
;FAQEIITQVTLYEMMKEQVAITAQADSIASEKYNIASERYMLGNLSITDLSIAFQEKDQGKRDYIAALRDFWGAYYQLRYLSLYDFERKSKISY
;
A
#
# COMPACT_ATOMS: atom_id res chain seq x y z
N PHE A 1 12.33 16.70 -20.61
CA PHE A 1 11.94 17.53 -19.45
C PHE A 1 10.43 17.52 -19.21
N ALA A 2 9.58 18.15 -20.04
CA ALA A 2 8.12 18.14 -19.80
C ALA A 2 7.50 16.72 -19.78
N GLN A 3 7.93 15.85 -20.71
CA GLN A 3 7.49 14.45 -20.75
C GLN A 3 7.84 13.68 -19.46
N GLU A 4 9.00 13.95 -18.89
CA GLU A 4 9.49 13.28 -17.68
C GLU A 4 8.62 13.67 -16.47
N ILE A 5 8.26 14.94 -16.35
CA ILE A 5 7.34 15.42 -15.31
C ILE A 5 5.96 14.78 -15.47
N ILE A 6 5.41 14.73 -16.70
CA ILE A 6 4.11 14.09 -16.95
C ILE A 6 4.13 12.62 -16.55
N THR A 7 5.18 11.88 -16.94
CA THR A 7 5.34 10.46 -16.55
C THR A 7 5.38 10.30 -15.02
N GLN A 8 6.08 11.20 -14.32
CA GLN A 8 6.19 11.13 -12.85
C GLN A 8 4.87 11.48 -12.15
N VAL A 9 4.09 12.42 -12.68
CA VAL A 9 2.74 12.71 -12.18
C VAL A 9 1.82 11.50 -12.37
N THR A 10 1.84 10.87 -13.55
CA THR A 10 1.05 9.66 -13.80
C THR A 10 1.46 8.52 -12.86
N LEU A 11 2.77 8.32 -12.64
CA LEU A 11 3.27 7.32 -11.71
C LEU A 11 2.80 7.60 -10.27
N TYR A 12 2.85 8.86 -9.84
CA TYR A 12 2.37 9.27 -8.53
C TYR A 12 0.88 8.97 -8.31
N GLU A 13 0.01 9.32 -9.27
CA GLU A 13 -1.42 9.02 -9.17
C GLU A 13 -1.69 7.50 -9.13
N MET A 14 -0.98 6.73 -9.96
CA MET A 14 -1.08 5.26 -9.94
C MET A 14 -0.64 4.68 -8.59
N MET A 15 0.47 5.16 -8.01
CA MET A 15 0.93 4.70 -6.70
C MET A 15 -0.06 5.04 -5.59
N LYS A 16 -0.71 6.21 -5.67
CA LYS A 16 -1.74 6.62 -4.71
C LYS A 16 -2.95 5.69 -4.76
N GLU A 17 -3.38 5.29 -5.96
CA GLU A 17 -4.45 4.29 -6.14
C GLU A 17 -4.02 2.92 -5.59
N GLN A 18 -2.78 2.51 -5.87
CA GLN A 18 -2.22 1.24 -5.38
C GLN A 18 -2.23 1.16 -3.84
N VAL A 19 -1.93 2.26 -3.14
CA VAL A 19 -2.03 2.34 -1.67
C VAL A 19 -3.46 2.08 -1.20
N ALA A 20 -4.46 2.66 -1.86
CA ALA A 20 -5.87 2.46 -1.49
C ALA A 20 -6.31 1.00 -1.70
N ILE A 21 -5.95 0.41 -2.84
CA ILE A 21 -6.28 -0.99 -3.17
C ILE A 21 -5.63 -1.94 -2.16
N THR A 22 -4.33 -1.75 -1.89
CA THR A 22 -3.60 -2.63 -0.96
C THR A 22 -4.04 -2.45 0.50
N ALA A 23 -4.45 -1.25 0.91
CA ALA A 23 -5.07 -1.03 2.22
C ALA A 23 -6.38 -1.82 2.36
N GLN A 24 -7.22 -1.80 1.33
CA GLN A 24 -8.47 -2.55 1.32
C GLN A 24 -8.21 -4.06 1.35
N ALA A 25 -7.23 -4.54 0.58
CA ALA A 25 -6.83 -5.94 0.58
C ALA A 25 -6.30 -6.41 1.95
N ASP A 26 -5.45 -5.61 2.62
CA ASP A 26 -4.96 -5.86 3.99
C ASP A 26 -6.13 -5.99 4.98
N SER A 27 -7.13 -5.11 4.88
CA SER A 27 -8.32 -5.16 5.72
C SER A 27 -9.13 -6.43 5.50
N ILE A 28 -9.40 -6.80 4.24
CA ILE A 28 -10.16 -8.00 3.89
C ILE A 28 -9.42 -9.27 4.38
N ALA A 29 -8.10 -9.33 4.17
CA ALA A 29 -7.29 -10.47 4.59
C ALA A 29 -7.24 -10.59 6.13
N SER A 30 -7.18 -9.46 6.84
CA SER A 30 -7.25 -9.42 8.30
C SER A 30 -8.60 -9.92 8.84
N GLU A 31 -9.72 -9.52 8.22
CA GLU A 31 -11.05 -10.00 8.58
C GLU A 31 -11.20 -11.51 8.31
N LYS A 32 -10.73 -11.98 7.15
CA LYS A 32 -10.72 -13.41 6.79
C LYS A 32 -9.96 -14.25 7.82
N TYR A 33 -8.80 -13.77 8.27
CA TYR A 33 -8.02 -14.43 9.33
C TYR A 33 -8.79 -14.51 10.66
N ASN A 34 -9.47 -13.43 11.06
CA ASN A 34 -10.26 -13.43 12.29
C ASN A 34 -11.38 -14.48 12.24
N ILE A 35 -12.12 -14.54 11.12
CA ILE A 35 -13.18 -15.55 10.90
C ILE A 35 -12.58 -16.97 10.93
N ALA A 36 -11.43 -17.18 10.29
CA ALA A 36 -10.76 -18.48 10.30
C ALA A 36 -10.33 -18.89 11.73
N SER A 37 -9.82 -17.93 12.51
CA SER A 37 -9.42 -18.15 13.91
C SER A 37 -10.60 -18.56 14.78
N GLU A 38 -11.74 -17.87 14.65
CA GLU A 38 -12.99 -18.22 15.33
C GLU A 38 -13.48 -19.63 14.96
N ARG A 39 -13.51 -19.96 13.66
CA ARG A 39 -13.95 -21.28 13.20
C ARG A 39 -13.02 -22.40 13.65
N TYR A 40 -11.71 -22.16 13.69
CA TYR A 40 -10.73 -23.11 14.21
C TYR A 40 -10.96 -23.38 15.69
N MET A 41 -11.19 -22.34 16.50
CA MET A 41 -11.51 -22.49 17.94
C MET A 41 -12.79 -23.29 18.18
N LEU A 42 -13.77 -23.19 17.28
CA LEU A 42 -15.01 -23.99 17.32
C LEU A 42 -14.84 -25.41 16.77
N GLY A 43 -13.65 -25.79 16.26
CA GLY A 43 -13.37 -27.09 15.65
C GLY A 43 -13.89 -27.26 14.23
N ASN A 44 -14.38 -26.19 13.60
CA ASN A 44 -15.04 -26.20 12.29
C ASN A 44 -14.10 -25.87 11.12
N LEU A 45 -12.81 -25.75 11.37
CA LEU A 45 -11.78 -25.39 10.39
C LEU A 45 -10.47 -26.11 10.71
N SER A 46 -9.74 -26.56 9.69
CA SER A 46 -8.47 -27.25 9.90
C SER A 46 -7.35 -26.27 10.27
N ILE A 47 -6.31 -26.77 10.95
CA ILE A 47 -5.10 -25.96 11.22
C ILE A 47 -4.43 -25.49 9.91
N THR A 48 -4.55 -26.26 8.83
CA THR A 48 -4.02 -25.91 7.52
C THR A 48 -4.72 -24.69 6.95
N ASP A 49 -6.06 -24.64 7.01
CA ASP A 49 -6.84 -23.51 6.53
C ASP A 49 -6.54 -22.23 7.34
N LEU A 50 -6.36 -22.37 8.67
CA LEU A 50 -5.96 -21.26 9.53
C LEU A 50 -4.57 -20.73 9.14
N SER A 51 -3.63 -21.63 8.84
CA SER A 51 -2.28 -21.28 8.40
C SER A 51 -2.29 -20.52 7.07
N ILE A 52 -3.13 -20.94 6.12
CA ILE A 52 -3.32 -20.24 4.84
C ILE A 52 -3.87 -18.82 5.08
N ALA A 53 -4.94 -18.69 5.88
CA ALA A 53 -5.52 -17.38 6.18
C ALA A 53 -4.51 -16.45 6.89
N PHE A 54 -3.65 -17.00 7.75
CA PHE A 54 -2.56 -16.26 8.39
C PHE A 54 -1.54 -15.76 7.36
N GLN A 55 -1.10 -16.63 6.43
CA GLN A 55 -0.15 -16.26 5.38
C GLN A 55 -0.70 -15.18 4.44
N GLU A 56 -1.97 -15.28 4.06
CA GLU A 56 -2.64 -14.27 3.22
C GLU A 56 -2.73 -12.92 3.92
N LYS A 57 -3.08 -12.89 5.21
CA LYS A 57 -3.06 -11.66 6.02
C LYS A 57 -1.67 -11.03 6.05
N ASP A 58 -0.66 -11.82 6.37
CA ASP A 58 0.73 -11.35 6.40
C ASP A 58 1.20 -10.84 5.04
N GLN A 59 0.76 -11.48 3.96
CA GLN A 59 1.06 -11.03 2.61
C GLN A 59 0.38 -9.70 2.28
N GLY A 60 -0.92 -9.57 2.55
CA GLY A 60 -1.65 -8.30 2.37
C GLY A 60 -0.99 -7.15 3.13
N LYS A 61 -0.50 -7.41 4.35
CA LYS A 61 0.23 -6.41 5.14
C LYS A 61 1.52 -5.96 4.49
N ARG A 62 2.32 -6.91 3.99
CA ARG A 62 3.58 -6.63 3.30
C ARG A 62 3.34 -5.84 2.01
N ASP A 63 2.31 -6.19 1.26
CA ASP A 63 1.96 -5.51 0.01
C ASP A 63 1.52 -4.06 0.26
N TYR A 64 0.73 -3.82 1.31
CA TYR A 64 0.36 -2.47 1.73
C TYR A 64 1.57 -1.61 2.13
N ILE A 65 2.50 -2.18 2.91
CA ILE A 65 3.73 -1.48 3.30
C ILE A 65 4.60 -1.17 2.08
N ALA A 66 4.71 -2.11 1.13
CA ALA A 66 5.44 -1.90 -0.12
C ALA A 66 4.82 -0.77 -0.95
N ALA A 67 3.50 -0.78 -1.13
CA ALA A 67 2.79 0.29 -1.86
C ALA A 67 2.99 1.67 -1.21
N LEU A 68 2.95 1.76 0.12
CA LEU A 68 3.23 3.01 0.83
C LEU A 68 4.65 3.50 0.58
N ARG A 69 5.65 2.62 0.66
CA ARG A 69 7.04 2.98 0.39
C ARG A 69 7.20 3.51 -1.03
N ASP A 70 6.61 2.84 -2.01
CA ASP A 70 6.74 3.19 -3.42
C ASP A 70 6.01 4.52 -3.72
N PHE A 71 4.85 4.75 -3.10
CA PHE A 71 4.15 6.05 -3.12
C PHE A 71 5.02 7.18 -2.58
N TRP A 72 5.64 7.02 -1.41
CA TRP A 72 6.52 8.04 -0.85
C TRP A 72 7.74 8.28 -1.73
N GLY A 73 8.31 7.24 -2.33
CA GLY A 73 9.37 7.35 -3.33
C GLY A 73 8.97 8.25 -4.51
N ALA A 74 7.79 8.00 -5.10
CA ALA A 74 7.25 8.81 -6.19
C ALA A 74 6.99 10.26 -5.77
N TYR A 75 6.44 10.48 -4.57
CA TYR A 75 6.18 11.83 -4.04
C TYR A 75 7.45 12.67 -3.90
N TYR A 76 8.51 12.12 -3.30
CA TYR A 76 9.77 12.83 -3.14
C TYR A 76 10.52 13.03 -4.46
N GLN A 77 10.39 12.10 -5.40
CA GLN A 77 10.93 12.25 -6.75
C GLN A 77 10.26 13.42 -7.50
N LEU A 78 8.94 13.54 -7.43
CA LEU A 78 8.20 14.63 -8.05
C LEU A 78 8.55 15.98 -7.42
N ARG A 79 8.71 16.02 -6.10
CA ARG A 79 9.17 17.20 -5.34
C ARG A 79 10.57 17.66 -5.77
N TYR A 80 11.49 16.71 -6.00
CA TYR A 80 12.84 17.01 -6.48
C TYR A 80 12.83 17.59 -7.90
N LEU A 81 12.12 16.94 -8.84
CA LEU A 81 12.07 17.36 -10.24
C LEU A 81 11.37 18.71 -10.45
N SER A 82 10.33 18.99 -9.66
CA SER A 82 9.59 20.25 -9.72
C SER A 82 10.27 21.39 -8.95
N LEU A 83 11.25 21.08 -8.08
CA LEU A 83 11.79 22.01 -7.08
C LEU A 83 10.70 22.68 -6.24
N TYR A 84 9.56 22.01 -6.07
CA TYR A 84 8.37 22.55 -5.41
C TYR A 84 7.95 21.65 -4.26
N ASP A 85 7.80 22.25 -3.09
CA ASP A 85 7.27 21.58 -1.91
C ASP A 85 5.73 21.63 -1.96
N PHE A 86 5.11 20.50 -2.25
CA PHE A 86 3.65 20.37 -2.33
C PHE A 86 2.96 20.49 -0.97
N GLU A 87 3.65 20.17 0.13
CA GLU A 87 3.11 20.28 1.49
C GLU A 87 3.10 21.75 1.93
N ARG A 88 4.21 22.46 1.70
CA ARG A 88 4.37 23.88 2.08
C ARG A 88 3.85 24.86 1.03
N LYS A 89 3.44 24.36 -0.14
CA LYS A 89 3.02 25.15 -1.31
C LYS A 89 4.06 26.21 -1.74
N SER A 90 5.34 25.92 -1.55
CA SER A 90 6.43 26.86 -1.79
C SER A 90 7.52 26.23 -2.64
N LYS A 91 8.22 27.04 -3.43
CA LYS A 91 9.44 26.58 -4.10
C LYS A 91 10.47 26.19 -3.04
N ILE A 92 11.18 25.09 -3.26
CA ILE A 92 12.29 24.68 -2.42
C ILE A 92 13.42 25.69 -2.67
N SER A 93 13.76 26.50 -1.66
CA SER A 93 15.01 27.25 -1.65
C SER A 93 15.97 26.55 -0.69
N TYR A 94 17.20 26.32 -1.15
CA TYR A 94 18.32 25.94 -0.30
C TYR A 94 19.04 27.19 0.22
#